data_AF-A0A849ZTC0-F1
#
_entry.id   AF-A0A849ZTC0-F1
#
_cell.length_a   1.000
_cell.length_b   1.000
_cell.length_c   1.000
_cell.angle_alpha   90.00
_cell.angle_beta   90.00
_cell.angle_gamma   90.00
#
_symmetry.space_group_name_H-M   'P 1'
#
loop_
_entity.id
_entity.type
_entity.pdbx_description
1 polymer ?
#
loop_
_entity_poly.entity_id
_entity_poly.type
_entity_poly.pdbx_seq_one_letter_code
_entity_poly.pdbx_strand_id
1 'polypeptide(L)'
;MMRLNFARRGGLTLAALTMALAVPMASATGDACGEITCVPLVVHEHNATVGTAHLGNNGGNACLHFQVMSGVEITRIDFAIVRDLANFPTVWSQDPAVGNYPVTQILNPPVTQATYCYPLAGLNLEPGDEVCLAALLTIRHIPTGLLFRAWATGDLIEDCGAYIFCHTVQECGGFRTQTQGGWGAPAQGNNPGTYLNANFAAAFPLGLTVGGGDCNGDTLLLTSAQAVRDALPGQGGGPAALGTSSVDPASSGVNNLAAQTIALTLNLYFDLYDPDFGSSSNNLAELVVIDPASPCFGMTVTEVMNEANNVLAGCPSTFSASDIADCAAAINENYIDGEQDNGFLGLP
;
A
#
# COMPACT_ATOMS: atom_id res chain seq x y z
N MET A 1 48.86 39.19 -33.78
CA MET A 1 48.00 38.82 -34.94
C MET A 1 47.88 37.30 -34.96
N MET A 2 46.69 36.80 -35.33
CA MET A 2 46.34 35.39 -35.64
C MET A 2 46.20 34.43 -34.46
N ARG A 3 45.13 33.64 -34.30
CA ARG A 3 43.78 33.56 -34.88
C ARG A 3 42.99 32.62 -33.94
N LEU A 4 41.77 33.00 -33.53
CA LEU A 4 40.81 32.06 -32.94
C LEU A 4 40.46 30.98 -33.97
N ASN A 5 40.41 29.72 -33.53
CA ASN A 5 39.74 28.65 -34.25
C ASN A 5 38.66 28.03 -33.35
N PHE A 6 37.41 28.40 -33.64
CA PHE A 6 36.20 27.67 -33.31
C PHE A 6 36.05 26.50 -34.28
N ALA A 7 35.79 25.29 -33.79
CA ALA A 7 35.25 24.21 -34.60
C ALA A 7 34.36 23.26 -33.77
N ARG A 8 33.04 23.41 -34.00
CA ARG A 8 31.92 22.42 -34.02
C ARG A 8 31.95 21.25 -33.02
N ARG A 9 31.07 21.25 -32.01
CA ARG A 9 29.68 20.70 -32.04
C ARG A 9 29.59 19.27 -32.59
N GLY A 10 29.71 18.29 -31.70
CA GLY A 10 29.03 16.99 -31.78
C GLY A 10 27.96 16.97 -30.68
N GLY A 11 26.70 16.75 -31.06
CA GLY A 11 25.55 16.86 -30.16
C GLY A 11 25.50 15.73 -29.15
N LEU A 12 25.46 16.09 -27.86
CA LEU A 12 24.74 15.29 -26.89
C LEU A 12 23.28 15.74 -26.92
N THR A 13 22.40 14.80 -27.24
CA THR A 13 20.96 14.90 -27.05
C THR A 13 20.68 15.18 -25.58
N LEU A 14 20.25 16.42 -25.30
CA LEU A 14 19.72 16.86 -24.03
C LEU A 14 18.40 16.12 -23.81
N ALA A 15 18.41 15.03 -23.06
CA ALA A 15 17.19 14.45 -22.51
C ALA A 15 16.62 15.50 -21.56
N ALA A 16 15.51 16.12 -21.97
CA ALA A 16 14.79 17.09 -21.16
C ALA A 16 14.20 16.37 -19.94
N LEU A 17 14.88 16.49 -18.80
CA LEU A 17 14.32 16.15 -17.51
C LEU A 17 13.26 17.22 -17.19
N THR A 18 11.99 16.86 -17.33
CA THR A 18 10.86 17.70 -16.96
C THR A 18 10.91 18.01 -15.46
N MET A 19 11.20 19.26 -15.10
CA MET A 19 11.00 19.79 -13.75
C MET A 19 9.51 19.72 -13.40
N ALA A 20 9.10 18.66 -12.71
CA ALA A 20 7.81 18.61 -12.04
C ALA A 20 7.87 19.54 -10.82
N LEU A 21 6.95 20.50 -10.74
CA LEU A 21 6.82 21.42 -9.61
C LEU A 21 6.31 20.65 -8.38
N ALA A 22 7.14 20.55 -7.33
CA ALA A 22 6.73 20.01 -6.04
C ALA A 22 5.68 20.91 -5.39
N VAL A 23 4.51 20.37 -5.03
CA VAL A 23 3.47 21.10 -4.28
C VAL A 23 3.49 20.63 -2.83
N PRO A 24 3.62 21.53 -1.83
CA PRO A 24 3.48 21.16 -0.44
C PRO A 24 2.00 20.87 -0.11
N MET A 25 1.70 19.65 0.33
CA MET A 25 0.39 19.26 0.86
C MET A 25 0.47 19.01 2.38
N ALA A 26 -0.64 19.22 3.09
CA ALA A 26 -0.71 19.01 4.55
C ALA A 26 -0.75 17.50 4.89
N SER A 27 0.08 17.12 5.87
CA SER A 27 0.16 15.82 6.59
C SER A 27 0.02 14.52 5.78
N ALA A 28 1.14 13.89 5.42
CA ALA A 28 1.16 12.62 4.67
C ALA A 28 1.81 11.45 5.43
N THR A 29 1.77 11.42 6.76
CA THR A 29 2.17 10.20 7.49
C THR A 29 1.00 9.23 7.69
N GLY A 30 -0.24 9.65 7.44
CA GLY A 30 -1.44 8.81 7.58
C GLY A 30 -1.87 8.06 6.31
N ASP A 31 -1.29 8.41 5.15
CA ASP A 31 -1.77 7.92 3.86
C ASP A 31 -0.70 7.15 3.05
N ALA A 32 0.48 6.85 3.63
CA ALA A 32 1.52 6.13 2.90
C ALA A 32 1.19 4.64 2.73
N CYS A 33 1.49 4.10 1.55
CA CYS A 33 1.40 2.69 1.20
C CYS A 33 2.51 1.93 1.94
N GLY A 34 2.10 1.00 2.82
CA GLY A 34 2.96 0.10 3.59
C GLY A 34 4.12 0.76 4.36
N GLU A 35 5.33 0.20 4.29
CA GLU A 35 6.45 0.63 5.13
C GLU A 35 6.98 2.02 4.75
N ILE A 36 7.40 2.81 5.73
CA ILE A 36 7.96 4.15 5.50
C ILE A 36 9.44 4.14 5.85
N THR A 37 10.30 4.61 4.94
CA THR A 37 11.73 4.80 5.23
C THR A 37 11.90 6.04 6.11
N CYS A 38 12.41 5.86 7.33
CA CYS A 38 12.63 6.94 8.28
C CYS A 38 14.13 7.14 8.57
N VAL A 39 14.62 8.38 8.44
CA VAL A 39 16.01 8.76 8.78
C VAL A 39 16.07 10.01 9.67
N PRO A 40 17.10 10.15 10.53
CA PRO A 40 17.25 11.34 11.34
C PRO A 40 17.71 12.56 10.52
N LEU A 41 17.31 13.75 10.96
CA LEU A 41 17.88 15.02 10.51
C LEU A 41 19.01 15.43 11.47
N VAL A 42 20.25 15.54 10.97
CA VAL A 42 21.45 15.77 11.80
C VAL A 42 22.19 17.04 11.39
N VAL A 43 22.58 17.83 12.38
CA VAL A 43 23.52 18.95 12.23
C VAL A 43 24.93 18.46 12.59
N HIS A 44 25.75 18.15 11.58
CA HIS A 44 27.08 17.55 11.76
C HIS A 44 28.02 18.36 12.63
N GLU A 45 28.04 19.69 12.45
CA GLU A 45 28.90 20.61 13.22
C GLU A 45 28.69 20.49 14.75
N HIS A 46 27.53 19.98 15.16
CA HIS A 46 27.14 19.81 16.55
C HIS A 46 26.86 18.36 16.95
N ASN A 47 27.01 17.41 16.00
CA ASN A 47 26.62 16.01 16.16
C ASN A 47 25.23 15.85 16.83
N ALA A 48 24.27 16.66 16.39
CA ALA A 48 22.97 16.78 17.02
C ALA A 48 21.86 16.41 16.04
N THR A 49 21.02 15.47 16.43
CA THR A 49 19.73 15.23 15.76
C THR A 49 18.79 16.38 16.07
N VAL A 50 18.11 16.89 15.05
CA VAL A 50 17.19 18.05 15.12
C VAL A 50 15.78 17.74 14.62
N GLY A 51 15.55 16.51 14.14
CA GLY A 51 14.28 16.09 13.56
C GLY A 51 14.37 14.75 12.85
N THR A 52 13.38 14.44 12.02
CA THR A 52 13.31 13.26 11.16
C THR A 52 12.85 13.62 9.75
N ALA A 53 13.24 12.78 8.79
CA ALA A 53 12.75 12.77 7.43
C ALA A 53 12.16 11.38 7.13
N HIS A 54 10.95 11.35 6.58
CA HIS A 54 10.22 10.14 6.22
C HIS A 54 9.98 10.14 4.71
N LEU A 55 10.25 9.02 4.04
CA LEU A 55 9.94 8.81 2.63
C LEU A 55 9.06 7.57 2.50
N GLY A 56 7.89 7.76 1.91
CA GLY A 56 6.96 6.70 1.52
C GLY A 56 6.29 7.08 0.21
N ASN A 57 5.39 6.25 -0.31
CA ASN A 57 4.57 6.62 -1.46
C ASN A 57 3.07 6.45 -1.18
N ASN A 58 2.21 7.24 -1.83
CA ASN A 58 0.75 7.22 -1.73
C ASN A 58 0.12 7.55 -3.09
N GLY A 59 -0.86 6.75 -3.53
CA GLY A 59 -1.78 7.12 -4.61
C GLY A 59 -1.08 7.59 -5.88
N GLY A 60 0.01 6.91 -6.25
CA GLY A 60 0.84 7.25 -7.41
C GLY A 60 1.90 8.34 -7.18
N ASN A 61 2.19 8.75 -5.93
CA ASN A 61 3.20 9.74 -5.59
C ASN A 61 4.22 9.24 -4.57
N ALA A 62 5.51 9.56 -4.71
CA ALA A 62 6.49 9.47 -3.62
C ALA A 62 6.41 10.73 -2.75
N CYS A 63 6.10 10.58 -1.47
CA CYS A 63 5.93 11.66 -0.50
C CYS A 63 7.05 11.67 0.54
N LEU A 64 7.68 12.83 0.66
CA LEU A 64 8.74 13.15 1.61
C LEU A 64 8.19 14.06 2.69
N HIS A 65 8.27 13.64 3.94
CA HIS A 65 7.84 14.40 5.11
C HIS A 65 9.04 14.73 6.00
N PHE A 66 9.16 16.00 6.37
CA PHE A 66 10.16 16.48 7.32
C PHE A 66 9.48 17.00 8.57
N GLN A 67 10.04 16.66 9.72
CA GLN A 67 9.60 17.18 11.01
C GLN A 67 10.82 17.56 11.85
N VAL A 68 10.83 18.77 12.42
CA VAL A 68 11.88 19.21 13.34
C VAL A 68 11.37 19.26 14.77
N MET A 69 12.30 19.11 15.72
CA MET A 69 12.00 19.18 17.15
C MET A 69 11.57 20.59 17.59
N SER A 70 10.91 20.66 18.74
CA SER A 70 10.54 21.93 19.38
C SER A 70 11.77 22.84 19.57
N GLY A 71 11.58 24.14 19.36
CA GLY A 71 12.67 25.13 19.43
C GLY A 71 13.44 25.34 18.11
N VAL A 72 13.09 24.61 17.05
CA VAL A 72 13.68 24.71 15.72
C VAL A 72 12.57 24.85 14.66
N GLU A 73 12.83 25.63 13.61
CA GLU A 73 11.93 25.81 12.47
C GLU A 73 12.70 25.63 11.15
N ILE A 74 12.04 25.08 10.14
CA ILE A 74 12.57 24.91 8.79
C ILE A 74 12.33 26.20 8.00
N THR A 75 13.39 26.76 7.42
CA THR A 75 13.34 28.00 6.61
C THR A 75 13.56 27.74 5.13
N ARG A 76 14.26 26.65 4.79
CA ARG A 76 14.55 26.25 3.42
C ARG A 76 14.81 24.75 3.37
N ILE A 77 14.40 24.13 2.27
CA ILE A 77 14.64 22.72 1.98
C ILE A 77 15.22 22.64 0.57
N ASP A 78 16.33 21.95 0.43
CA ASP A 78 16.96 21.62 -0.84
C ASP A 78 17.02 20.10 -0.96
N PHE A 79 16.49 19.53 -2.04
CA PHE A 79 16.49 18.07 -2.20
C PHE A 79 16.49 17.61 -3.66
N ALA A 80 16.93 16.37 -3.85
CA ALA A 80 16.97 15.66 -5.12
C ALA A 80 16.33 14.29 -4.93
N ILE A 81 15.45 13.91 -5.85
CA ILE A 81 14.82 12.60 -5.93
C ILE A 81 15.23 11.98 -7.27
N VAL A 82 15.80 10.77 -7.24
CA VAL A 82 16.29 10.08 -8.43
C VAL A 82 15.96 8.59 -8.37
N ARG A 83 15.77 7.98 -9.54
CA ARG A 83 15.64 6.53 -9.69
C ARG A 83 17.00 5.81 -9.65
N ASP A 84 18.02 6.43 -10.24
CA ASP A 84 19.36 5.87 -10.34
C ASP A 84 20.34 6.86 -9.69
N LEU A 85 21.15 6.36 -8.77
CA LEU A 85 22.17 7.13 -8.07
C LEU A 85 23.14 7.83 -9.04
N ALA A 86 23.37 7.24 -10.21
CA ALA A 86 24.20 7.85 -11.26
C ALA A 86 23.63 9.17 -11.82
N ASN A 87 22.32 9.39 -11.67
CA ASN A 87 21.65 10.61 -12.11
C ASN A 87 21.61 11.70 -11.04
N PHE A 88 22.17 11.48 -9.84
CA PHE A 88 22.37 12.58 -8.91
C PHE A 88 23.28 13.63 -9.56
N PRO A 89 22.92 14.92 -9.51
CA PRO A 89 23.73 15.98 -10.09
C PRO A 89 25.04 16.10 -9.30
N THR A 90 26.06 15.37 -9.75
CA THR A 90 27.43 15.47 -9.27
C THR A 90 28.20 16.42 -10.20
N VAL A 91 28.85 17.42 -9.64
CA VAL A 91 29.87 18.19 -10.35
C VAL A 91 31.23 17.73 -9.84
N TRP A 92 32.11 17.42 -10.78
CA TRP A 92 33.39 16.77 -10.53
C TRP A 92 34.19 17.42 -9.39
N SER A 93 34.63 16.58 -8.45
CA SER A 93 35.67 16.75 -7.44
C SER A 93 35.36 17.26 -6.03
N GLN A 94 34.15 17.74 -5.68
CA GLN A 94 33.78 17.99 -4.27
C GLN A 94 32.27 17.98 -4.08
N ASP A 95 31.76 16.99 -3.33
CA ASP A 95 30.45 17.01 -2.65
C ASP A 95 29.21 17.27 -3.53
N PRO A 96 27.97 17.13 -3.03
CA PRO A 96 26.81 17.63 -3.73
C PRO A 96 26.83 19.12 -3.39
N ALA A 97 27.34 19.98 -4.27
CA ALA A 97 27.46 21.40 -3.96
C ALA A 97 26.11 21.93 -3.44
N VAL A 98 26.07 22.30 -2.15
CA VAL A 98 24.89 22.87 -1.50
C VAL A 98 24.35 24.00 -2.38
N GLY A 99 23.18 23.79 -3.00
CA GLY A 99 22.58 24.71 -3.96
C GLY A 99 22.40 24.20 -5.40
N ASN A 100 22.86 22.99 -5.73
CA ASN A 100 22.59 22.32 -7.02
C ASN A 100 21.49 21.25 -6.96
N TYR A 101 20.78 21.17 -5.84
CA TYR A 101 19.57 20.38 -5.77
C TYR A 101 18.58 20.90 -6.82
N PRO A 102 17.95 20.02 -7.63
CA PRO A 102 17.00 20.43 -8.65
C PRO A 102 15.78 21.11 -8.03
N VAL A 103 15.55 20.91 -6.73
CA VAL A 103 14.41 21.46 -6.02
C VAL A 103 14.90 22.24 -4.81
N THR A 104 14.56 23.52 -4.78
CA THR A 104 14.76 24.42 -3.63
C THR A 104 13.43 25.03 -3.24
N GLN A 105 13.09 24.93 -1.96
CA GLN A 105 11.85 25.46 -1.39
C GLN A 105 12.19 26.40 -0.24
N ILE A 106 11.75 27.64 -0.33
CA ILE A 106 11.89 28.65 0.72
C ILE A 106 10.58 28.71 1.50
N LEU A 107 10.63 28.50 2.82
CA LEU A 107 9.47 28.46 3.69
C LEU A 107 9.35 29.79 4.43
N ASN A 108 8.36 30.58 4.01
CA ASN A 108 8.03 31.86 4.62
C ASN A 108 6.51 31.97 4.80
N PRO A 109 5.98 31.83 6.03
CA PRO A 109 6.72 31.73 7.29
C PRO A 109 7.45 30.38 7.45
N PRO A 110 8.50 30.32 8.28
CA PRO A 110 9.14 29.06 8.66
C PRO A 110 8.18 28.12 9.39
N VAL A 111 8.39 26.82 9.24
CA VAL A 111 7.47 25.77 9.70
C VAL A 111 8.22 24.70 10.49
N THR A 112 7.52 23.99 11.38
CA THR A 112 8.10 22.86 12.13
C THR A 112 7.98 21.52 11.40
N GLN A 113 7.19 21.47 10.34
CA GLN A 113 7.02 20.30 9.48
C GLN A 113 6.74 20.72 8.03
N ALA A 114 7.15 19.91 7.06
CA ALA A 114 6.86 20.14 5.65
C ALA A 114 6.74 18.82 4.89
N THR A 115 5.83 18.72 3.93
CA THR A 115 5.65 17.53 3.09
C THR A 115 5.75 17.91 1.62
N TYR A 116 6.37 17.06 0.81
CA TYR A 116 6.46 17.19 -0.65
C TYR A 116 6.17 15.86 -1.32
N CYS A 117 5.27 15.85 -2.30
CA CYS A 117 4.94 14.65 -3.07
C CYS A 117 5.32 14.81 -4.55
N TYR A 118 5.85 13.74 -5.13
CA TYR A 118 6.24 13.65 -6.55
C TYR A 118 5.47 12.54 -7.24
N PRO A 119 4.82 12.80 -8.38
CA PRO A 119 4.19 11.74 -9.16
C PRO A 119 5.23 10.70 -9.59
N LEU A 120 4.99 9.43 -9.24
CA LEU A 120 5.84 8.29 -9.61
C LEU A 120 5.92 8.12 -11.13
N ALA A 121 4.82 8.37 -11.82
CA ALA A 121 4.77 8.40 -13.29
C ALA A 121 5.76 9.41 -13.90
N GLY A 122 6.01 10.54 -13.21
CA GLY A 122 7.00 11.53 -13.65
C GLY A 122 8.45 11.04 -13.54
N LEU A 123 8.69 10.00 -12.75
CA LEU A 123 9.99 9.35 -12.54
C LEU A 123 10.11 8.02 -13.30
N ASN A 124 9.06 7.59 -14.02
CA ASN A 124 8.93 6.25 -14.61
C ASN A 124 9.25 5.15 -13.60
N LEU A 125 8.67 5.26 -12.40
CA LEU A 125 8.79 4.27 -11.34
C LEU A 125 7.49 3.47 -11.25
N GLU A 126 7.65 2.15 -11.17
CA GLU A 126 6.58 1.20 -10.88
C GLU A 126 6.82 0.57 -9.50
N PRO A 127 5.81 -0.03 -8.87
CA PRO A 127 6.00 -0.75 -7.61
C PRO A 127 7.09 -1.83 -7.72
N GLY A 128 7.95 -1.89 -6.69
CA GLY A 128 9.17 -2.69 -6.67
C GLY A 128 10.42 -1.94 -7.17
N ASP A 129 10.29 -0.83 -7.90
CA ASP A 129 11.42 0.03 -8.21
C ASP A 129 11.93 0.76 -6.95
N GLU A 130 13.22 1.09 -6.93
CA GLU A 130 13.81 1.90 -5.86
C GLU A 130 13.82 3.39 -6.25
N VAL A 131 13.48 4.25 -5.29
CA VAL A 131 13.64 5.70 -5.39
C VAL A 131 14.52 6.22 -4.27
N CYS A 132 15.56 6.96 -4.64
CA CYS A 132 16.55 7.47 -3.70
C CYS A 132 16.47 8.98 -3.57
N LEU A 133 16.72 9.46 -2.35
CA LEU A 133 16.58 10.86 -2.01
C LEU A 133 17.78 11.39 -1.21
N ALA A 134 18.22 12.59 -1.56
CA ALA A 134 19.13 13.40 -0.76
C ALA A 134 18.44 14.72 -0.38
N ALA A 135 18.47 15.09 0.90
CA ALA A 135 17.87 16.31 1.39
C ALA A 135 18.77 17.06 2.38
N LEU A 136 18.78 18.39 2.23
CA LEU A 136 19.46 19.34 3.09
C LEU A 136 18.48 20.44 3.50
N LEU A 137 18.37 20.67 4.80
CA LEU A 137 17.49 21.68 5.37
C LEU A 137 18.33 22.84 5.93
N THR A 138 17.86 24.06 5.70
CA THR A 138 18.28 25.22 6.52
C THR A 138 17.25 25.42 7.61
N ILE A 139 17.67 25.18 8.84
CA ILE A 139 16.84 25.33 10.03
C ILE A 139 17.24 26.58 10.81
N ARG A 140 16.29 27.17 11.53
CA ARG A 140 16.49 28.28 12.45
C ARG A 140 16.24 27.81 13.87
N HIS A 141 17.19 28.05 14.76
CA HIS A 141 16.98 27.86 16.19
C HIS A 141 16.23 29.08 16.76
N ILE A 142 14.97 28.88 17.16
CA ILE A 142 14.03 29.95 17.52
C ILE A 142 14.59 30.91 18.58
N PRO A 143 15.18 30.44 19.70
CA PRO A 143 15.64 31.32 20.77
C PRO A 143 16.78 32.26 20.34
N THR A 144 17.65 31.80 19.44
CA THR A 144 18.88 32.53 19.06
C THR A 144 18.79 33.20 17.70
N GLY A 145 17.86 32.79 16.85
CA GLY A 145 17.78 33.21 15.44
C GLY A 145 18.88 32.66 14.54
N LEU A 146 19.83 31.87 15.07
CA LEU A 146 20.92 31.27 14.29
C LEU A 146 20.39 30.23 13.30
N LEU A 147 21.04 30.17 12.15
CA LEU A 147 20.74 29.21 11.09
C LEU A 147 21.76 28.07 11.10
N PHE A 148 21.26 26.84 10.92
CA PHE A 148 22.07 25.64 10.82
C PHE A 148 21.67 24.81 9.60
N ARG A 149 22.59 23.96 9.15
CA ARG A 149 22.37 22.98 8.10
C ARG A 149 22.10 21.61 8.72
N ALA A 150 20.97 21.01 8.37
CA ALA A 150 20.58 19.68 8.83
C ALA A 150 20.44 18.74 7.65
N TRP A 151 21.09 17.58 7.71
CA TRP A 151 21.09 16.55 6.67
C TRP A 151 20.15 15.41 7.06
N ALA A 152 19.39 14.88 6.10
CA ALA A 152 18.70 13.60 6.28
C ALA A 152 19.71 12.45 6.14
N THR A 153 20.10 11.82 7.25
CA THR A 153 21.22 10.88 7.28
C THR A 153 20.80 9.44 6.99
N GLY A 154 20.79 9.06 5.71
CA GLY A 154 20.81 7.65 5.26
C GLY A 154 22.23 7.13 5.06
N ASP A 155 22.43 6.31 4.03
CA ASP A 155 23.74 5.84 3.61
C ASP A 155 24.61 6.98 3.06
N LEU A 156 25.86 7.00 3.47
CA LEU A 156 26.84 7.94 2.95
C LEU A 156 27.36 7.43 1.61
N ILE A 157 27.19 8.22 0.55
CA ILE A 157 27.93 7.97 -0.69
C ILE A 157 29.25 8.74 -0.60
N GLU A 158 30.34 8.02 -0.30
CA GLU A 158 31.67 8.59 -0.06
C GLU A 158 32.17 9.47 -1.21
N ASP A 159 31.81 9.15 -2.45
CA ASP A 159 32.22 9.88 -3.65
C ASP A 159 31.48 11.21 -3.86
N CYS A 160 30.33 11.40 -3.20
CA CYS A 160 29.54 12.60 -3.37
C CYS A 160 29.21 13.31 -2.07
N GLY A 161 29.60 12.87 -0.87
CA GLY A 161 29.41 13.62 0.38
C GLY A 161 27.95 13.88 0.79
N ALA A 162 26.97 13.34 0.04
CA ALA A 162 25.56 13.33 0.41
C ALA A 162 25.24 12.11 1.25
N TYR A 163 24.31 12.32 2.17
CA TYR A 163 23.52 11.24 2.73
C TYR A 163 22.33 10.99 1.81
N ILE A 164 22.17 9.74 1.43
CA ILE A 164 21.06 9.27 0.60
C ILE A 164 20.32 8.19 1.35
N PHE A 165 19.00 8.25 1.29
CA PHE A 165 18.17 7.16 1.75
C PHE A 165 17.19 6.81 0.65
N CYS A 166 16.95 5.52 0.50
CA CYS A 166 16.13 4.99 -0.57
C CYS A 166 14.87 4.36 0.01
N HIS A 167 13.86 4.29 -0.85
CA HIS A 167 12.58 3.71 -0.56
C HIS A 167 12.19 2.86 -1.77
N THR A 168 11.84 1.61 -1.52
CA THR A 168 11.23 0.77 -2.55
C THR A 168 9.79 1.22 -2.73
N VAL A 169 9.44 1.67 -3.93
CA VAL A 169 8.09 2.11 -4.28
C VAL A 169 7.13 0.95 -4.06
N GLN A 170 6.07 1.20 -3.29
CA GLN A 170 5.07 0.18 -2.97
C GLN A 170 3.84 0.33 -3.87
N GLU A 171 3.09 -0.74 -4.06
CA GLU A 171 1.80 -0.66 -4.76
C GLU A 171 0.86 0.26 -3.96
N CYS A 172 0.27 1.25 -4.64
CA CYS A 172 -0.64 2.21 -4.03
C CYS A 172 -2.08 2.09 -4.49
N GLY A 173 -2.41 0.95 -5.10
CA GLY A 173 -3.78 0.52 -5.28
C GLY A 173 -4.19 -0.40 -4.13
N GLY A 174 -5.33 -0.12 -3.51
CA GLY A 174 -5.88 -0.98 -2.47
C GLY A 174 -6.40 -2.27 -3.08
N PHE A 175 -6.15 -3.37 -2.38
CA PHE A 175 -7.06 -4.51 -2.46
C PHE A 175 -8.46 -4.06 -2.08
N ARG A 176 -9.47 -4.80 -2.53
CA ARG A 176 -10.85 -4.56 -2.12
C ARG A 176 -11.42 -5.83 -1.57
N THR A 177 -11.99 -5.73 -0.37
CA THR A 177 -12.79 -6.79 0.21
C THR A 177 -14.15 -6.24 0.62
N GLN A 178 -15.06 -7.15 0.90
CA GLN A 178 -16.37 -6.86 1.42
C GLN A 178 -16.74 -7.89 2.48
N THR A 179 -17.48 -7.44 3.48
CA THR A 179 -18.00 -8.32 4.53
C THR A 179 -19.16 -9.16 4.00
N GLN A 180 -19.49 -10.25 4.70
CA GLN A 180 -20.73 -11.00 4.44
C GLN A 180 -21.99 -10.10 4.47
N GLY A 181 -22.00 -9.06 5.32
CA GLY A 181 -23.09 -8.10 5.38
C GLY A 181 -23.15 -7.21 4.13
N GLY A 182 -22.00 -6.80 3.59
CA GLY A 182 -21.91 -6.04 2.35
C GLY A 182 -22.45 -6.84 1.15
N TRP A 183 -21.99 -8.08 0.99
CA TRP A 183 -22.47 -8.96 -0.08
C TRP A 183 -23.95 -9.35 0.06
N GLY A 184 -24.44 -9.50 1.29
CA GLY A 184 -25.85 -9.78 1.59
C GLY A 184 -26.79 -8.58 1.43
N ALA A 185 -26.26 -7.36 1.30
CA ALA A 185 -27.09 -6.16 1.27
C ALA A 185 -28.01 -6.11 0.04
N PRO A 186 -29.24 -5.58 0.17
CA PRO A 186 -30.09 -5.31 -0.98
C PRO A 186 -29.37 -4.44 -2.03
N ALA A 187 -29.44 -4.80 -3.30
CA ALA A 187 -28.81 -4.07 -4.38
C ALA A 187 -29.41 -2.66 -4.53
N GLN A 188 -28.66 -1.64 -4.11
CA GLN A 188 -29.08 -0.24 -4.14
C GLN A 188 -27.88 0.68 -4.33
N GLY A 189 -28.00 1.64 -5.27
CA GLY A 189 -26.90 2.55 -5.58
C GLY A 189 -25.63 1.80 -5.98
N ASN A 190 -24.48 2.26 -5.50
CA ASN A 190 -23.17 1.68 -5.81
C ASN A 190 -22.67 0.70 -4.74
N ASN A 191 -23.57 0.01 -4.03
CA ASN A 191 -23.19 -0.91 -2.97
C ASN A 191 -22.74 -2.29 -3.50
N PRO A 192 -22.13 -3.16 -2.65
CA PRO A 192 -21.65 -4.47 -3.08
C PRO A 192 -22.76 -5.38 -3.61
N GLY A 193 -23.99 -5.28 -3.08
CA GLY A 193 -25.15 -6.00 -3.60
C GLY A 193 -25.49 -5.65 -5.05
N THR A 194 -25.34 -4.39 -5.46
CA THR A 194 -25.49 -3.96 -6.86
C THR A 194 -24.39 -4.56 -7.74
N TYR A 195 -23.14 -4.51 -7.30
CA TYR A 195 -22.02 -5.08 -8.02
C TYR A 195 -22.17 -6.60 -8.20
N LEU A 196 -22.54 -7.31 -7.13
CA LEU A 196 -22.84 -8.74 -7.14
C LEU A 196 -23.93 -9.06 -8.17
N ASN A 197 -25.03 -8.31 -8.20
CA ASN A 197 -26.09 -8.52 -9.19
C ASN A 197 -25.63 -8.37 -10.64
N ALA A 198 -24.76 -7.40 -10.90
CA ALA A 198 -24.27 -7.13 -12.25
C ALA A 198 -23.30 -8.21 -12.74
N ASN A 199 -22.45 -8.73 -11.85
CA ASN A 199 -21.28 -9.52 -12.24
C ASN A 199 -21.37 -11.01 -11.92
N PHE A 200 -22.26 -11.45 -11.03
CA PHE A 200 -22.28 -12.85 -10.55
C PHE A 200 -22.38 -13.88 -11.67
N ALA A 201 -23.27 -13.69 -12.64
CA ALA A 201 -23.46 -14.69 -13.70
C ALA A 201 -22.22 -14.87 -14.60
N ALA A 202 -21.40 -13.83 -14.73
CA ALA A 202 -20.17 -13.87 -15.50
C ALA A 202 -18.99 -14.43 -14.68
N ALA A 203 -18.87 -14.05 -13.41
CA ALA A 203 -17.83 -14.55 -12.51
C ALA A 203 -18.08 -16.01 -12.05
N PHE A 204 -19.35 -16.40 -11.90
CA PHE A 204 -19.78 -17.71 -11.40
C PHE A 204 -20.79 -18.37 -12.36
N PRO A 205 -20.37 -18.77 -13.57
CA PRO A 205 -21.29 -19.32 -14.59
C PRO A 205 -21.92 -20.66 -14.17
N LEU A 206 -21.33 -21.36 -13.20
CA LEU A 206 -21.84 -22.60 -12.62
C LEU A 206 -22.44 -22.41 -11.21
N GLY A 207 -22.57 -21.17 -10.76
CA GLY A 207 -22.85 -20.84 -9.37
C GLY A 207 -21.59 -20.82 -8.49
N LEU A 208 -21.78 -20.39 -7.25
CA LEU A 208 -20.74 -20.34 -6.22
C LEU A 208 -20.94 -21.54 -5.29
N THR A 209 -19.90 -22.37 -5.16
CA THR A 209 -19.90 -23.52 -4.24
C THR A 209 -18.89 -23.30 -3.13
N VAL A 210 -19.28 -23.55 -1.88
CA VAL A 210 -18.37 -23.69 -0.73
C VAL A 210 -18.53 -25.06 -0.09
N GLY A 211 -17.54 -25.50 0.68
CA GLY A 211 -17.42 -26.87 1.15
C GLY A 211 -16.80 -27.76 0.07
N GLY A 212 -17.13 -29.05 0.07
CA GLY A 212 -16.64 -30.01 -0.91
C GLY A 212 -15.11 -30.12 -0.99
N GLY A 213 -14.39 -29.74 0.08
CA GLY A 213 -12.92 -29.73 0.16
C GLY A 213 -12.25 -31.07 -0.15
N ASP A 214 -11.01 -31.27 0.27
CA ASP A 214 -10.16 -32.39 -0.19
C ASP A 214 -10.75 -33.79 0.06
N CYS A 215 -11.68 -33.91 1.02
CA CYS A 215 -12.39 -35.14 1.32
C CYS A 215 -13.69 -35.37 0.50
N ASN A 216 -14.03 -34.48 -0.43
CA ASN A 216 -15.29 -34.46 -1.19
C ASN A 216 -16.54 -34.55 -0.28
N GLY A 217 -16.51 -33.79 0.83
CA GLY A 217 -17.58 -33.76 1.81
C GLY A 217 -18.77 -32.87 1.39
N ASP A 218 -19.57 -32.45 2.37
CA ASP A 218 -20.79 -31.67 2.09
C ASP A 218 -20.50 -30.31 1.43
N THR A 219 -21.42 -29.88 0.58
CA THR A 219 -21.32 -28.64 -0.20
C THR A 219 -22.53 -27.74 -0.04
N LEU A 220 -22.33 -26.42 -0.11
CA LEU A 220 -23.38 -25.43 -0.26
C LEU A 220 -23.20 -24.74 -1.62
N LEU A 221 -24.22 -24.84 -2.48
CA LEU A 221 -24.25 -24.20 -3.80
C LEU A 221 -25.22 -23.00 -3.80
N LEU A 222 -24.75 -21.87 -4.32
CA LEU A 222 -25.55 -20.67 -4.59
C LEU A 222 -25.60 -20.44 -6.10
N THR A 223 -26.80 -20.50 -6.68
CA THR A 223 -26.98 -20.51 -8.13
C THR A 223 -27.11 -19.12 -8.75
N SER A 224 -27.28 -18.08 -7.92
CA SER A 224 -27.48 -16.70 -8.39
C SER A 224 -27.04 -15.65 -7.37
N ALA A 225 -26.86 -14.40 -7.84
CA ALA A 225 -26.67 -13.24 -6.97
C ALA A 225 -27.79 -13.05 -5.94
N GLN A 226 -29.02 -13.41 -6.29
CA GLN A 226 -30.15 -13.36 -5.35
C GLN A 226 -30.01 -14.43 -4.27
N ALA A 227 -29.62 -15.65 -4.62
CA ALA A 227 -29.36 -16.71 -3.64
C ALA A 227 -28.25 -16.33 -2.66
N VAL A 228 -27.18 -15.67 -3.14
CA VAL A 228 -26.13 -15.12 -2.27
C VAL A 228 -26.70 -14.12 -1.27
N ARG A 229 -27.53 -13.16 -1.72
CA ARG A 229 -28.16 -12.19 -0.81
C ARG A 229 -29.16 -12.79 0.15
N ASP A 230 -29.86 -13.85 -0.24
CA ASP A 230 -30.81 -14.53 0.64
C ASP A 230 -30.07 -15.39 1.68
N ALA A 231 -28.87 -15.86 1.36
CA ALA A 231 -27.99 -16.62 2.23
C ALA A 231 -27.21 -15.74 3.23
N LEU A 232 -26.93 -14.48 2.89
CA LEU A 232 -26.07 -13.58 3.67
C LEU A 232 -26.82 -12.38 4.29
N PRO A 233 -26.43 -11.92 5.49
CA PRO A 233 -25.48 -12.55 6.41
C PRO A 233 -26.07 -13.85 6.99
N GLY A 234 -25.23 -14.84 7.25
CA GLY A 234 -25.67 -16.14 7.77
C GLY A 234 -26.26 -16.01 9.17
N GLN A 235 -27.38 -16.71 9.43
CA GLN A 235 -28.14 -16.68 10.68
C GLN A 235 -28.32 -18.08 11.29
N GLY A 236 -27.71 -19.11 10.71
CA GLY A 236 -27.80 -20.51 11.13
C GLY A 236 -27.01 -20.87 12.39
N GLY A 237 -26.44 -19.88 13.09
CA GLY A 237 -25.67 -20.08 14.33
C GLY A 237 -24.16 -19.93 14.16
N GLY A 238 -23.42 -20.44 15.14
CA GLY A 238 -21.96 -20.31 15.21
C GLY A 238 -21.20 -21.15 14.16
N PRO A 239 -19.88 -20.99 14.08
CA PRO A 239 -19.05 -21.71 13.11
C PRO A 239 -19.15 -23.23 13.25
N ALA A 240 -19.46 -23.93 12.14
CA ALA A 240 -19.57 -25.39 12.11
C ALA A 240 -19.41 -25.94 10.69
N ALA A 241 -19.16 -27.24 10.56
CA ALA A 241 -19.30 -27.98 9.30
C ALA A 241 -20.77 -27.97 8.81
N LEU A 242 -20.99 -28.19 7.51
CA LEU A 242 -22.33 -28.13 6.91
C LEU A 242 -23.25 -29.27 7.36
N GLY A 243 -22.71 -30.49 7.49
CA GLY A 243 -23.43 -31.70 7.93
C GLY A 243 -24.47 -32.26 6.94
N THR A 244 -24.88 -31.48 5.94
CA THR A 244 -25.57 -31.93 4.74
C THR A 244 -25.36 -30.94 3.60
N SER A 245 -25.29 -31.46 2.38
CA SER A 245 -25.25 -30.62 1.19
C SER A 245 -26.57 -29.87 0.96
N SER A 246 -26.50 -28.65 0.44
CA SER A 246 -27.66 -27.79 0.18
C SER A 246 -27.48 -26.93 -1.08
N VAL A 247 -28.61 -26.49 -1.65
CA VAL A 247 -28.66 -25.59 -2.81
C VAL A 247 -29.58 -24.42 -2.46
N ASP A 248 -29.09 -23.21 -2.64
CA ASP A 248 -29.77 -21.94 -2.35
C ASP A 248 -30.43 -21.89 -0.95
N PRO A 249 -29.71 -22.24 0.15
CA PRO A 249 -30.28 -22.10 1.48
C PRO A 249 -30.52 -20.62 1.81
N ALA A 250 -31.63 -20.33 2.49
CA ALA A 250 -31.83 -19.03 3.12
C ALA A 250 -30.88 -18.85 4.31
N SER A 251 -30.70 -17.61 4.77
CA SER A 251 -29.76 -17.24 5.84
C SER A 251 -29.86 -18.09 7.11
N SER A 252 -31.06 -18.55 7.49
CA SER A 252 -31.26 -19.43 8.65
C SER A 252 -30.63 -20.81 8.52
N GLY A 253 -30.34 -21.25 7.29
CA GLY A 253 -29.61 -22.49 6.97
C GLY A 253 -28.10 -22.30 6.80
N VAL A 254 -27.60 -21.07 6.93
CA VAL A 254 -26.18 -20.74 6.70
C VAL A 254 -25.52 -20.35 8.02
N ASN A 255 -24.62 -21.21 8.50
CA ASN A 255 -23.86 -20.94 9.72
C ASN A 255 -22.75 -19.89 9.48
N ASN A 256 -22.15 -19.38 10.56
CA ASN A 256 -21.18 -18.28 10.46
C ASN A 256 -19.94 -18.62 9.60
N LEU A 257 -19.39 -19.84 9.69
CA LEU A 257 -18.26 -20.25 8.87
C LEU A 257 -18.63 -20.26 7.39
N ALA A 258 -19.79 -20.82 7.05
CA ALA A 258 -20.27 -20.85 5.68
C ALA A 258 -20.45 -19.43 5.12
N ALA A 259 -21.03 -18.53 5.92
CA ALA A 259 -21.24 -17.14 5.50
C ALA A 259 -19.92 -16.38 5.27
N GLN A 260 -18.93 -16.55 6.15
CA GLN A 260 -17.60 -15.94 5.95
C GLN A 260 -16.86 -16.54 4.76
N THR A 261 -16.99 -17.84 4.53
CA THR A 261 -16.37 -18.53 3.38
C THR A 261 -16.99 -18.08 2.05
N ILE A 262 -18.32 -17.90 2.01
CA ILE A 262 -18.99 -17.33 0.82
C ILE A 262 -18.46 -15.92 0.55
N ALA A 263 -18.38 -15.05 1.56
CA ALA A 263 -17.87 -13.70 1.39
C ALA A 263 -16.40 -13.68 0.93
N LEU A 264 -15.56 -14.54 1.50
CA LEU A 264 -14.15 -14.69 1.11
C LEU A 264 -14.01 -15.16 -0.34
N THR A 265 -14.82 -16.15 -0.73
CA THR A 265 -14.86 -16.65 -2.10
C THR A 265 -15.25 -15.55 -3.08
N LEU A 266 -16.26 -14.74 -2.75
CA LEU A 266 -16.66 -13.60 -3.58
C LEU A 266 -15.54 -12.56 -3.72
N ASN A 267 -14.88 -12.19 -2.61
CA ASN A 267 -13.77 -11.24 -2.62
C ASN A 267 -12.65 -11.71 -3.55
N LEU A 268 -12.23 -12.97 -3.42
CA LEU A 268 -11.16 -13.55 -4.24
C LEU A 268 -11.51 -13.64 -5.72
N TYR A 269 -12.69 -14.16 -6.03
CA TYR A 269 -13.07 -14.40 -7.43
C TYR A 269 -13.40 -13.11 -8.16
N PHE A 270 -13.94 -12.09 -7.48
CA PHE A 270 -14.17 -10.80 -8.12
C PHE A 270 -12.88 -10.01 -8.35
N ASP A 271 -11.91 -10.11 -7.44
CA ASP A 271 -10.56 -9.58 -7.63
C ASP A 271 -9.88 -10.19 -8.86
N LEU A 272 -10.04 -11.50 -9.08
CA LEU A 272 -9.53 -12.20 -10.27
C LEU A 272 -10.33 -11.91 -11.55
N TYR A 273 -11.65 -11.73 -11.44
CA TYR A 273 -12.55 -11.58 -12.58
C TYR A 273 -12.54 -10.17 -13.18
N ASP A 274 -12.53 -9.15 -12.32
CA ASP A 274 -12.62 -7.74 -12.70
C ASP A 274 -11.35 -7.02 -12.26
N PRO A 275 -10.44 -6.67 -13.19
CA PRO A 275 -9.22 -5.92 -12.89
C PRO A 275 -9.46 -4.55 -12.25
N ASP A 276 -10.67 -4.01 -12.35
CA ASP A 276 -11.07 -2.74 -11.72
C ASP A 276 -11.83 -2.96 -10.39
N PHE A 277 -11.92 -4.21 -9.88
CA PHE A 277 -12.57 -4.51 -8.61
C PHE A 277 -11.81 -3.88 -7.43
N GLY A 278 -10.51 -4.15 -7.38
CA GLY A 278 -9.52 -3.42 -6.60
C GLY A 278 -8.64 -2.57 -7.52
N SER A 279 -7.71 -1.82 -6.95
CA SER A 279 -6.72 -1.04 -7.73
C SER A 279 -5.30 -1.61 -7.64
N SER A 280 -5.10 -2.66 -6.84
CA SER A 280 -3.84 -3.40 -6.72
C SER A 280 -3.52 -4.17 -8.01
N SER A 281 -2.25 -4.23 -8.40
CA SER A 281 -1.79 -5.11 -9.49
C SER A 281 -1.53 -6.56 -9.05
N ASN A 282 -1.43 -6.81 -7.74
CA ASN A 282 -1.34 -8.14 -7.14
C ASN A 282 -2.75 -8.68 -6.84
N ASN A 283 -2.88 -10.02 -6.82
CA ASN A 283 -4.13 -10.67 -6.45
C ASN A 283 -4.27 -10.82 -4.94
N LEU A 284 -5.46 -10.57 -4.40
CA LEU A 284 -5.83 -10.82 -3.00
C LEU A 284 -5.50 -12.26 -2.58
N ALA A 285 -5.61 -13.19 -3.52
CA ALA A 285 -5.31 -14.62 -3.36
C ALA A 285 -3.90 -14.91 -2.84
N GLU A 286 -2.94 -14.04 -3.15
CA GLU A 286 -1.51 -14.21 -2.89
C GLU A 286 -1.05 -13.55 -1.59
N LEU A 287 -1.90 -12.71 -0.99
CA LEU A 287 -1.57 -12.06 0.28
C LEU A 287 -1.46 -13.07 1.41
N VAL A 288 -0.63 -12.73 2.40
CA VAL A 288 -0.32 -13.56 3.57
C VAL A 288 -0.88 -12.91 4.82
N VAL A 289 -1.42 -13.72 5.73
CA VAL A 289 -1.79 -13.29 7.08
C VAL A 289 -0.52 -12.96 7.88
N ILE A 290 -0.32 -11.68 8.17
CA ILE A 290 0.88 -11.16 8.85
C ILE A 290 0.66 -10.87 10.34
N ASP A 291 -0.56 -10.99 10.84
CA ASP A 291 -0.83 -10.82 12.28
C ASP A 291 -0.35 -12.06 13.07
N PRO A 292 0.69 -11.94 13.92
CA PRO A 292 1.23 -13.06 14.69
C PRO A 292 0.28 -13.58 15.79
N ALA A 293 -0.80 -12.84 16.12
CA ALA A 293 -1.83 -13.30 17.04
C ALA A 293 -2.89 -14.18 16.35
N SER A 294 -2.95 -14.18 15.01
CA SER A 294 -3.90 -14.98 14.24
C SER A 294 -3.52 -16.47 14.25
N PRO A 295 -4.48 -17.39 14.40
CA PRO A 295 -4.20 -18.81 14.21
C PRO A 295 -3.75 -19.13 12.78
N CYS A 296 -4.13 -18.31 11.79
CA CYS A 296 -3.74 -18.46 10.39
C CYS A 296 -2.47 -17.70 10.01
N PHE A 297 -1.68 -17.23 10.99
CA PHE A 297 -0.43 -16.52 10.73
C PHE A 297 0.48 -17.28 9.75
N GLY A 298 0.94 -16.59 8.71
CA GLY A 298 1.79 -17.15 7.67
C GLY A 298 1.05 -17.92 6.57
N MET A 299 -0.28 -18.09 6.65
CA MET A 299 -1.08 -18.65 5.57
C MET A 299 -1.41 -17.56 4.54
N THR A 300 -1.38 -17.93 3.27
CA THR A 300 -1.95 -17.12 2.20
C THR A 300 -3.47 -17.07 2.30
N VAL A 301 -4.10 -16.06 1.70
CA VAL A 301 -5.57 -15.95 1.62
C VAL A 301 -6.17 -17.17 0.92
N THR A 302 -5.51 -17.68 -0.13
CA THR A 302 -5.92 -18.93 -0.80
C THR A 302 -5.88 -20.13 0.12
N GLU A 303 -4.83 -20.27 0.95
CA GLU A 303 -4.75 -21.36 1.92
C GLU A 303 -5.85 -21.26 2.99
N VAL A 304 -6.16 -20.05 3.47
CA VAL A 304 -7.28 -19.84 4.40
C VAL A 304 -8.62 -20.22 3.75
N MET A 305 -8.86 -19.84 2.49
CA MET A 305 -10.07 -20.22 1.76
C MET A 305 -10.17 -21.74 1.59
N ASN A 306 -9.08 -22.41 1.22
CA ASN A 306 -9.06 -23.86 1.05
C ASN A 306 -9.35 -24.58 2.37
N GLU A 307 -8.74 -24.11 3.46
CA GLU A 307 -8.95 -24.67 4.78
C GLU A 307 -10.38 -24.44 5.28
N ALA A 308 -10.98 -23.28 5.00
CA ALA A 308 -12.38 -23.02 5.28
C ALA A 308 -13.32 -24.00 4.55
N ASN A 309 -13.02 -24.30 3.28
CA ASN A 309 -13.76 -25.31 2.51
C ASN A 309 -13.57 -26.73 3.06
N ASN A 310 -12.37 -27.08 3.52
CA ASN A 310 -12.10 -28.36 4.19
C ASN A 310 -12.92 -28.51 5.48
N VAL A 311 -12.91 -27.49 6.34
CA VAL A 311 -13.67 -27.54 7.60
C VAL A 311 -15.18 -27.56 7.35
N LEU A 312 -15.68 -26.79 6.37
CA LEU A 312 -17.10 -26.83 5.98
C LEU A 312 -17.55 -28.21 5.50
N ALA A 313 -16.70 -28.87 4.70
CA ALA A 313 -16.95 -30.20 4.18
C ALA A 313 -16.88 -31.30 5.24
N GLY A 314 -16.38 -31.00 6.45
CA GLY A 314 -16.16 -31.97 7.51
C GLY A 314 -14.88 -32.78 7.33
N CYS A 315 -13.91 -32.27 6.56
CA CYS A 315 -12.60 -32.90 6.43
C CYS A 315 -11.80 -32.75 7.75
N PRO A 316 -10.86 -33.67 8.03
CA PRO A 316 -9.95 -33.52 9.15
C PRO A 316 -9.12 -32.23 9.02
N SER A 317 -9.05 -31.45 10.10
CA SER A 317 -8.33 -30.18 10.16
C SER A 317 -7.67 -30.02 11.53
N THR A 318 -6.55 -29.29 11.58
CA THR A 318 -5.93 -28.84 12.83
C THR A 318 -6.56 -27.56 13.39
N PHE A 319 -7.33 -26.85 12.56
CA PHE A 319 -8.06 -25.64 12.92
C PHE A 319 -9.46 -26.01 13.43
N SER A 320 -9.95 -25.26 14.42
CA SER A 320 -11.37 -25.32 14.74
C SER A 320 -12.18 -24.52 13.70
N ALA A 321 -13.48 -24.82 13.60
CA ALA A 321 -14.38 -24.03 12.77
C ALA A 321 -14.42 -22.54 13.18
N SER A 322 -14.19 -22.24 14.47
CA SER A 322 -14.12 -20.85 14.93
C SER A 322 -12.84 -20.18 14.43
N ASP A 323 -11.68 -20.83 14.59
CA ASP A 323 -10.39 -20.25 14.18
C ASP A 323 -10.43 -19.84 12.70
N ILE A 324 -10.91 -20.72 11.83
CA ILE A 324 -10.93 -20.45 10.40
C ILE A 324 -12.03 -19.45 10.00
N ALA A 325 -13.17 -19.42 10.73
CA ALA A 325 -14.19 -18.40 10.53
C ALA A 325 -13.68 -17.00 10.92
N ASP A 326 -12.92 -16.91 12.01
CA ASP A 326 -12.31 -15.67 12.49
C ASP A 326 -11.23 -15.17 11.51
N CYS A 327 -10.39 -16.07 10.96
CA CYS A 327 -9.45 -15.72 9.91
C CYS A 327 -10.16 -15.20 8.64
N ALA A 328 -11.18 -15.90 8.16
CA ALA A 328 -11.94 -15.48 6.99
C ALA A 328 -12.64 -14.13 7.22
N ALA A 329 -13.18 -13.89 8.42
CA ALA A 329 -13.77 -12.62 8.81
C ALA A 329 -12.74 -11.48 8.76
N ALA A 330 -11.57 -11.67 9.37
CA ALA A 330 -10.49 -10.68 9.39
C ALA A 330 -10.01 -10.32 7.98
N ILE A 331 -9.90 -11.31 7.07
CA ILE A 331 -9.60 -11.07 5.65
C ILE A 331 -10.70 -10.24 4.99
N ASN A 332 -11.96 -10.66 5.13
CA ASN A 332 -13.11 -9.98 4.51
C ASN A 332 -13.24 -8.52 4.97
N GLU A 333 -12.82 -8.24 6.20
CA GLU A 333 -12.88 -6.92 6.82
C GLU A 333 -11.62 -6.08 6.59
N ASN A 334 -10.54 -6.63 6.03
CA ASN A 334 -9.25 -5.93 5.97
C ASN A 334 -9.28 -4.71 5.04
N TYR A 335 -9.90 -4.85 3.87
CA TYR A 335 -9.91 -3.84 2.81
C TYR A 335 -11.32 -3.42 2.37
N ILE A 336 -12.24 -3.22 3.33
CA ILE A 336 -13.64 -2.89 3.03
C ILE A 336 -13.72 -1.70 2.08
N ASP A 337 -14.43 -1.90 0.97
CA ASP A 337 -14.62 -0.91 -0.11
C ASP A 337 -13.33 -0.42 -0.80
N GLY A 338 -12.17 -0.98 -0.46
CA GLY A 338 -10.86 -0.50 -0.90
C GLY A 338 -10.47 0.83 -0.25
N GLU A 339 -11.14 1.22 0.84
CA GLU A 339 -10.96 2.50 1.53
C GLU A 339 -10.16 2.39 2.84
N GLN A 340 -9.88 1.17 3.28
CA GLN A 340 -9.17 0.89 4.52
C GLN A 340 -8.15 -0.24 4.34
N ASP A 341 -7.14 -0.29 5.20
CA ASP A 341 -6.27 -1.45 5.42
C ASP A 341 -6.14 -1.63 6.94
N ASN A 342 -6.65 -2.75 7.46
CA ASN A 342 -6.55 -3.06 8.90
C ASN A 342 -5.22 -3.69 9.29
N GLY A 343 -4.30 -3.90 8.35
CA GLY A 343 -2.96 -4.46 8.59
C GLY A 343 -2.95 -5.95 8.91
N PHE A 344 -4.03 -6.68 8.61
CA PHE A 344 -4.10 -8.13 8.82
C PHE A 344 -3.33 -8.91 7.73
N LEU A 345 -3.25 -8.32 6.53
CA LEU A 345 -2.66 -8.93 5.34
C LEU A 345 -1.42 -8.14 4.89
N GLY A 346 -0.47 -8.86 4.30
CA GLY A 346 0.72 -8.30 3.68
C GLY A 346 1.12 -9.08 2.43
N LEU A 347 1.97 -8.48 1.61
CA LEU A 347 2.63 -9.19 0.52
C LEU A 347 3.58 -10.27 1.09
N PRO A 348 3.77 -11.39 0.38
CA PRO A 348 4.57 -12.53 0.84
C PRO A 348 6.07 -12.25 1.04
#